data_AF-A0A524LJ26-F1
#
_entry.id   AF-A0A524LJ26-F1
#
_cell.length_a   1.000
_cell.length_b   1.000
_cell.length_c   1.000
_cell.angle_alpha   90.00
_cell.angle_beta   90.00
_cell.angle_gamma   90.00
#
_symmetry.space_group_name_H-M   'P 1'
#
loop_
_entity.id
_entity.type
_entity.pdbx_description
1 polymer ?
#
loop_
_entity_poly.entity_id
_entity_poly.type
_entity_poly.pdbx_seq_one_letter_code
_entity_poly.pdbx_strand_id
1 'polypeptide(L)'
;MSDKKLTDKEKAAMDEALKGASLTDAELERLAEGVDESGEVVMPVDDSDDLVTAAALAMDFVDGLETTAPVDRPEGDDAVAGFDALLRKLETLRSDISSLQRGVVGVFAAQLLTFRGKVVELKSRISTEMVERLRMKFFKEFIESTFVDIVDNEFAALEKDLVDKIVEQTQERFKEFALRVRESEVDLRSTIVEQQDIVRSFMKSLEEETAAQRLELAEKQTELTKLDLEVRKLQIRVTEDRSSAVTKDEYERRVADLEAQVSAFRDDVLIKDAMVDARTKDAQEAREEADDLKIQIGELNSQIEAMRSEAAMAKPRSEKTEAEITALEAKISLLESTLENKRTDEDSHTSQIKQLELKVRDTEYEKIAAEKEAAERLGELAGLQDRIAEIKNLDEKIHSLQKELQVTKQEIPILEQQKQGFEKATHLMEKERDMALEQRNLSNERTQRYIQVLGMENNTKVLLLVDEVGSITFKELGKSLGVPEGQATRWARDLEKVGVLKIKGDKVSSTLKQIKVKEGEVK
;
A
#
# COMPACT_ATOMS: atom_id res chain seq x y z
N MET A 1 11.44 2.64 3.09
CA MET A 1 12.34 1.93 2.16
C MET A 1 13.58 1.58 2.94
N SER A 2 13.85 0.29 3.11
CA SER A 2 14.90 -0.24 3.98
C SER A 2 16.28 -0.10 3.34
N ASP A 3 17.20 0.56 4.03
CA ASP A 3 18.63 0.60 3.71
C ASP A 3 19.24 -0.80 3.85
N LYS A 4 19.13 -1.61 2.80
CA LYS A 4 19.91 -2.85 2.69
C LYS A 4 21.35 -2.49 2.37
N LYS A 5 22.19 -2.51 3.40
CA LYS A 5 23.65 -2.46 3.27
C LYS A 5 24.12 -3.60 2.36
N LEU A 6 24.87 -3.24 1.30
CA LEU A 6 25.58 -4.16 0.42
C LEU A 6 26.35 -5.19 1.24
N THR A 7 26.23 -6.45 0.85
CA THR A 7 26.89 -7.57 1.51
C THR A 7 28.40 -7.53 1.22
N ASP A 8 29.21 -8.05 2.13
CA ASP A 8 30.68 -8.00 2.02
C ASP A 8 31.21 -8.73 0.75
N LYS A 9 30.42 -9.66 0.20
CA LYS A 9 30.69 -10.30 -1.10
C LYS A 9 30.50 -9.35 -2.29
N GLU A 10 29.48 -8.49 -2.26
CA GLU A 10 29.22 -7.52 -3.33
C GLU A 10 30.27 -6.40 -3.32
N LYS A 11 30.75 -6.01 -2.13
CA LYS A 11 31.88 -5.07 -2.01
C LYS A 11 33.18 -5.66 -2.53
N ALA A 12 33.48 -6.91 -2.20
CA ALA A 12 34.67 -7.59 -2.70
C ALA A 12 34.65 -7.73 -4.24
N ALA A 13 33.48 -8.02 -4.82
CA ALA A 13 33.32 -8.10 -6.27
C ALA A 13 33.49 -6.73 -6.96
N MET A 14 33.03 -5.65 -6.34
CA MET A 14 33.28 -4.28 -6.84
C MET A 14 34.76 -3.87 -6.74
N ASP A 15 35.44 -4.21 -5.64
CA ASP A 15 36.86 -3.90 -5.47
C ASP A 15 37.75 -4.70 -6.43
N GLU A 16 37.37 -5.94 -6.77
CA GLU A 16 38.06 -6.76 -7.75
C GLU A 16 37.82 -6.25 -9.18
N ALA A 17 36.60 -5.80 -9.51
CA ALA A 17 36.29 -5.15 -10.77
C ALA A 17 37.01 -3.79 -10.94
N LEU A 18 37.16 -3.02 -9.86
CA LEU A 18 37.88 -1.75 -9.87
C LEU A 18 39.40 -1.94 -10.01
N LYS A 19 39.97 -2.99 -9.43
CA LYS A 19 41.40 -3.35 -9.64
C LYS A 19 41.71 -3.79 -11.06
N GLY A 20 40.75 -4.39 -11.77
CA GLY A 20 40.90 -4.74 -13.19
C GLY A 20 40.79 -3.55 -14.15
N ALA A 21 40.32 -2.38 -13.69
CA ALA A 21 40.05 -1.22 -14.53
C ALA A 21 41.06 -0.07 -14.35
N SER A 22 41.96 -0.14 -13.37
CA SER A 22 42.98 0.90 -13.15
C SER A 22 44.28 0.55 -13.88
N LEU A 23 44.52 1.21 -15.02
CA LEU A 23 45.84 1.26 -15.65
C LEU A 23 46.84 1.90 -14.69
N THR A 24 47.99 1.26 -14.49
CA THR A 24 49.03 1.79 -13.61
C THR A 24 49.80 2.92 -14.30
N ASP A 25 50.31 3.91 -13.55
CA ASP A 25 51.08 5.05 -14.12
C ASP A 25 52.27 4.57 -14.99
N ALA A 26 52.82 3.39 -14.70
CA ALA A 26 53.89 2.77 -15.46
C ALA A 26 53.45 2.16 -16.82
N GLU A 27 52.16 1.86 -16.99
CA GLU A 27 51.58 1.42 -18.28
C GLU A 27 51.19 2.63 -19.12
N LEU A 28 50.75 3.72 -18.47
CA LEU A 28 50.44 4.99 -19.11
C LEU A 28 51.70 5.68 -19.67
N GLU A 29 52.83 5.57 -18.97
CA GLU A 29 54.13 6.07 -19.43
C GLU A 29 54.67 5.26 -20.63
N ARG A 30 54.48 3.94 -20.65
CA ARG A 30 54.87 3.08 -21.79
C ARG A 30 54.03 3.34 -23.05
N LEU A 31 52.74 3.62 -22.87
CA LEU A 31 51.83 3.97 -23.97
C LEU A 31 52.16 5.35 -24.57
N ALA A 32 52.64 6.29 -23.74
CA ALA A 32 53.08 7.61 -24.20
C ALA A 32 54.40 7.57 -25.00
N GLU A 33 55.27 6.59 -24.74
CA GLU A 33 56.55 6.41 -25.44
C GLU A 33 56.48 5.46 -26.65
N GLY A 34 55.32 4.86 -26.94
CA GLY A 34 55.12 4.01 -28.12
C GLY A 34 55.88 2.68 -28.07
N VAL A 35 55.99 2.10 -26.88
CA VAL A 35 56.71 0.82 -26.65
C VAL A 35 55.68 -0.30 -26.57
N ASP A 36 55.84 -1.34 -27.39
CA ASP A 36 54.96 -2.52 -27.33
C ASP A 36 55.31 -3.44 -26.14
N GLU A 37 54.51 -4.50 -25.94
CA GLU A 37 54.65 -5.44 -24.82
C GLU A 37 56.01 -6.17 -24.76
N SER A 38 56.84 -6.05 -25.79
CA SER A 38 58.18 -6.65 -25.87
C SER A 38 59.31 -5.71 -25.43
N GLY A 39 59.04 -4.42 -25.22
CA GLY A 39 60.01 -3.44 -24.73
C GLY A 39 60.87 -2.79 -25.82
N GLU A 40 60.57 -2.97 -27.10
CA GLU A 40 61.22 -2.25 -28.21
C GLU A 40 60.39 -1.04 -28.67
N VAL A 41 61.07 0.08 -28.90
CA VAL A 41 60.47 1.33 -29.40
C VAL A 41 60.15 1.16 -30.88
N VAL A 42 58.88 1.00 -31.21
CA VAL A 42 58.43 0.86 -32.60
C VAL A 42 58.32 2.26 -33.22
N MET A 43 59.47 2.71 -33.74
CA MET A 43 59.70 3.62 -34.87
C MET A 43 60.13 5.09 -34.62
N PRO A 44 61.28 5.52 -35.20
CA PRO A 44 61.49 6.89 -35.65
C PRO A 44 60.76 7.12 -36.99
N VAL A 45 59.89 8.13 -37.06
CA VAL A 45 59.05 8.42 -38.22
C VAL A 45 59.77 9.41 -39.14
N ASP A 46 60.40 8.93 -40.21
CA ASP A 46 61.09 9.78 -41.19
C ASP A 46 60.49 9.79 -42.62
N ASP A 47 59.60 8.86 -42.99
CA ASP A 47 59.07 8.78 -44.37
C ASP A 47 57.53 8.81 -44.52
N SER A 48 57.06 9.24 -45.70
CA SER A 48 55.65 9.51 -46.00
C SER A 48 54.73 8.28 -46.03
N ASP A 49 55.29 7.09 -46.25
CA ASP A 49 54.54 5.83 -46.31
C ASP A 49 54.22 5.28 -44.92
N ASP A 50 55.01 5.65 -43.90
CA ASP A 50 54.77 5.31 -42.50
C ASP A 50 53.56 6.06 -41.92
N LEU A 51 53.23 7.22 -42.50
CA LEU A 51 52.08 8.04 -42.10
C LEU A 51 50.75 7.44 -42.51
N VAL A 52 50.70 6.77 -43.66
CA VAL A 52 49.51 6.05 -44.11
C VAL A 52 49.29 4.83 -43.23
N THR A 53 50.38 4.18 -42.81
CA THR A 53 50.34 2.99 -41.95
C THR A 53 49.94 3.34 -40.51
N ALA A 54 50.45 4.44 -39.95
CA ALA A 54 50.04 4.94 -38.62
C ALA A 54 48.59 5.45 -38.60
N ALA A 55 48.14 6.10 -39.68
CA ALA A 55 46.74 6.52 -39.82
C ALA A 55 45.79 5.32 -40.00
N ALA A 56 46.22 4.28 -40.74
CA ALA A 56 45.48 3.04 -40.86
C ALA A 56 45.39 2.29 -39.53
N LEU A 57 46.48 2.20 -38.76
CA LEU A 57 46.50 1.60 -37.42
C LEU A 57 45.63 2.37 -36.41
N ALA A 58 45.59 3.70 -36.50
CA ALA A 58 44.70 4.52 -35.68
C ALA A 58 43.21 4.33 -36.05
N MET A 59 42.90 4.11 -37.34
CA MET A 59 41.56 3.76 -37.80
C MET A 59 41.16 2.33 -37.36
N ASP A 60 42.07 1.36 -37.46
CA ASP A 60 41.86 -0.02 -36.98
C ASP A 60 41.68 -0.08 -35.45
N PHE A 61 42.38 0.76 -34.70
CA PHE A 61 42.18 0.89 -33.24
C PHE A 61 40.80 1.48 -32.90
N VAL A 62 40.29 2.40 -33.73
CA VAL A 62 38.94 2.98 -33.58
C VAL A 62 37.86 1.96 -33.96
N ASP A 63 38.12 1.10 -34.94
CA ASP A 63 37.24 0.00 -35.33
C ASP A 63 37.25 -1.16 -34.32
N GLY A 64 38.36 -1.41 -33.62
CA GLY A 64 38.51 -2.44 -32.58
C GLY A 64 37.79 -2.18 -31.25
N LEU A 65 37.20 -0.99 -31.04
CA LEU A 65 36.39 -0.66 -29.87
C LEU A 65 34.95 -1.19 -30.00
N GLU A 66 34.80 -2.49 -30.29
CA GLU A 66 33.50 -3.18 -30.35
C GLU A 66 32.91 -3.40 -28.96
N THR A 67 31.73 -2.83 -28.73
CA THR A 67 30.87 -3.15 -27.59
C THR A 67 30.06 -4.40 -27.92
N THR A 68 30.04 -5.35 -26.98
CA THR A 68 29.22 -6.56 -26.94
C THR A 68 27.83 -6.38 -27.57
N ALA A 69 27.52 -7.20 -28.57
CA ALA A 69 26.28 -7.22 -29.32
C ALA A 69 25.02 -7.35 -28.42
N PRO A 70 23.87 -6.77 -28.84
CA PRO A 70 22.63 -6.82 -28.07
C PRO A 70 22.08 -8.24 -28.00
N VAL A 71 21.73 -8.68 -26.80
CA VAL A 71 21.11 -9.98 -26.56
C VAL A 71 19.60 -9.82 -26.76
N ASP A 72 19.09 -10.31 -27.88
CA ASP A 72 17.65 -10.35 -28.14
C ASP A 72 16.95 -11.27 -27.14
N ARG A 73 16.01 -10.70 -26.36
CA ARG A 73 15.02 -11.45 -25.58
C ARG A 73 13.61 -11.08 -26.04
N PRO A 74 12.69 -12.06 -26.07
CA PRO A 74 11.39 -11.91 -26.69
C PRO A 74 10.47 -10.98 -25.87
N GLU A 75 9.67 -10.22 -26.61
CA GLU A 75 8.68 -9.26 -26.12
C GLU A 75 7.49 -9.98 -25.48
N GLY A 76 7.11 -9.57 -24.28
CA GLY A 76 5.85 -9.94 -23.65
C GLY A 76 5.23 -8.72 -22.99
N ASP A 77 3.91 -8.55 -23.09
CA ASP A 77 3.12 -7.39 -22.63
C ASP A 77 3.07 -7.18 -21.09
N ASP A 78 4.12 -7.58 -20.37
CA ASP A 78 4.24 -7.40 -18.92
C ASP A 78 4.91 -6.06 -18.59
N ALA A 79 4.65 -5.53 -17.38
CA ALA A 79 5.33 -4.32 -16.86
C ALA A 79 6.87 -4.42 -16.92
N VAL A 80 7.41 -5.64 -16.99
CA VAL A 80 8.83 -5.94 -17.20
C VAL A 80 9.30 -5.52 -18.60
N ALA A 81 8.49 -5.70 -19.65
CA ALA A 81 8.84 -5.27 -21.00
C ALA A 81 8.87 -3.74 -21.16
N GLY A 82 8.12 -3.04 -20.33
CA GLY A 82 8.21 -1.60 -20.21
C GLY A 82 9.57 -1.09 -19.73
N PHE A 83 10.15 -1.78 -18.75
CA PHE A 83 11.51 -1.52 -18.30
C PHE A 83 12.55 -1.96 -19.34
N ASP A 84 12.32 -3.07 -20.05
CA ASP A 84 13.20 -3.49 -21.15
C ASP A 84 13.19 -2.49 -22.32
N ALA A 85 12.04 -1.87 -22.62
CA ALA A 85 11.94 -0.80 -23.61
C ALA A 85 12.73 0.46 -23.18
N LEU A 86 12.72 0.81 -21.88
CA LEU A 86 13.55 1.88 -21.33
C LEU A 86 15.05 1.54 -21.43
N LEU A 87 15.43 0.29 -21.16
CA LEU A 87 16.81 -0.16 -21.29
C LEU A 87 17.30 -0.10 -22.73
N ARG A 88 16.51 -0.57 -23.71
CA ARG A 88 16.82 -0.44 -25.14
C ARG A 88 17.00 1.02 -25.57
N LYS A 89 16.15 1.93 -25.07
CA LYS A 89 16.28 3.37 -25.36
C LYS A 89 17.54 3.99 -24.74
N LEU A 90 17.93 3.56 -23.54
CA LEU A 90 19.20 3.96 -22.91
C LEU A 90 20.42 3.40 -23.64
N GLU A 91 20.34 2.17 -24.15
CA GLU A 91 21.39 1.58 -25.00
C GLU A 91 21.54 2.32 -26.32
N THR A 92 20.42 2.76 -26.91
CA THR A 92 20.43 3.60 -28.12
C THR A 92 21.12 4.94 -27.85
N LEU A 93 20.79 5.60 -26.74
CA LEU A 93 21.48 6.82 -26.28
C LEU A 93 22.98 6.61 -26.04
N ARG A 94 23.35 5.47 -25.47
CA ARG A 94 24.77 5.11 -25.28
C ARG A 94 25.47 4.94 -26.63
N SER A 95 24.83 4.29 -27.59
CA SER A 95 25.34 4.16 -28.95
C SER A 95 25.52 5.52 -29.63
N ASP A 96 24.55 6.43 -29.47
CA ASP A 96 24.62 7.78 -30.00
C ASP A 96 25.77 8.59 -29.38
N ILE A 97 26.01 8.47 -28.06
CA ILE A 97 27.15 9.08 -27.37
C ILE A 97 28.48 8.55 -27.93
N SER A 98 28.60 7.24 -28.12
CA SER A 98 29.79 6.63 -28.70
C SER A 98 29.99 7.06 -30.16
N SER A 99 28.91 7.22 -30.94
CA SER A 99 28.96 7.73 -32.31
C SER A 99 29.45 9.17 -32.38
N LEU A 100 29.05 10.02 -31.42
CA LEU A 100 29.53 11.39 -31.30
C LEU A 100 31.02 11.42 -30.98
N GLN A 101 31.47 10.59 -30.04
CA GLN A 101 32.90 10.51 -29.69
C GLN A 101 33.74 10.11 -30.89
N ARG A 102 33.33 9.08 -31.65
CA ARG A 102 34.01 8.70 -32.90
C ARG A 102 33.93 9.79 -33.97
N GLY A 103 32.78 10.42 -34.13
CA GLY A 103 32.56 11.48 -35.13
C GLY A 103 33.40 12.72 -34.88
N VAL A 104 33.49 13.17 -33.62
CA VAL A 104 34.31 14.32 -33.21
C VAL A 104 35.79 13.98 -33.41
N VAL A 105 36.26 12.82 -32.93
CA VAL A 105 37.65 12.37 -33.14
C VAL A 105 37.99 12.25 -34.63
N GLY A 106 37.08 11.72 -35.45
CA GLY A 106 37.24 11.65 -36.90
C GLY A 106 37.36 13.02 -37.58
N VAL A 107 36.59 14.02 -37.11
CA VAL A 107 36.71 15.42 -37.56
C VAL A 107 38.09 15.99 -37.21
N PHE A 108 38.57 15.78 -35.98
CA PHE A 108 39.90 16.20 -35.58
C PHE A 108 41.00 15.55 -36.42
N ALA A 109 40.93 14.23 -36.64
CA ALA A 109 41.91 13.49 -37.44
C ALA A 109 41.93 13.96 -38.91
N ALA A 110 40.77 14.12 -39.54
CA ALA A 110 40.67 14.58 -40.92
C ALA A 110 41.18 16.02 -41.11
N GLN A 111 40.86 16.91 -40.17
CA GLN A 111 41.31 18.30 -40.22
C GLN A 111 42.80 18.45 -39.90
N LEU A 112 43.34 17.67 -38.96
CA LEU A 112 44.78 17.62 -38.69
C LEU A 112 45.56 17.08 -39.90
N LEU A 113 45.02 16.08 -40.60
CA LEU A 113 45.62 15.57 -41.84
C LEU A 113 45.62 16.64 -42.93
N THR A 114 44.51 17.36 -43.08
CA THR A 114 44.37 18.45 -44.05
C THR A 114 45.31 19.62 -43.72
N PHE A 115 45.43 19.99 -42.45
CA PHE A 115 46.37 21.00 -41.97
C PHE A 115 47.82 20.58 -42.22
N ARG A 116 48.18 19.34 -41.89
CA ARG A 116 49.50 18.80 -42.19
C ARG A 116 49.80 18.85 -43.68
N GLY A 117 48.83 18.52 -44.55
CA GLY A 117 48.95 18.68 -46.00
C GLY A 117 49.23 20.11 -46.43
N LYS A 118 48.49 21.09 -45.88
CA LYS A 118 48.73 22.53 -46.13
C LYS A 118 50.07 23.02 -45.60
N VAL A 119 50.55 22.50 -44.46
CA VAL A 119 51.88 22.80 -43.91
C VAL A 119 52.99 22.23 -44.79
N VAL A 120 52.80 21.03 -45.36
CA VAL A 120 53.74 20.46 -46.34
C VAL A 120 53.74 21.26 -47.64
N GLU A 121 52.58 21.71 -48.12
CA GLU A 121 52.47 22.60 -49.28
C GLU A 121 53.15 23.96 -49.02
N LEU A 122 52.94 24.54 -47.83
CA LEU A 122 53.61 25.75 -47.37
C LEU A 122 55.14 25.56 -47.35
N LYS A 123 55.62 24.44 -46.78
CA LYS A 123 57.05 24.07 -46.77
C LYS A 123 57.61 23.93 -48.19
N SER A 124 56.86 23.35 -49.12
CA SER A 124 57.26 23.21 -50.53
C SER A 124 57.31 24.57 -51.24
N ARG A 125 56.32 25.45 -51.02
CA ARG A 125 56.28 26.80 -51.56
C ARG A 125 57.42 27.66 -51.03
N ILE A 126 57.64 27.64 -49.72
CA ILE A 126 58.79 28.25 -49.04
C ILE A 126 60.10 27.74 -49.63
N SER A 127 60.28 26.42 -49.77
CA SER A 127 61.50 25.84 -50.31
C SER A 127 61.75 26.29 -51.74
N THR A 128 60.70 26.40 -52.55
CA THR A 128 60.78 26.86 -53.95
C THR A 128 61.15 28.33 -54.04
N GLU A 129 60.48 29.21 -53.28
CA GLU A 129 60.82 30.63 -53.23
C GLU A 129 62.21 30.89 -52.64
N MET A 130 62.59 30.11 -51.62
CA MET A 130 63.92 30.17 -51.01
C MET A 130 65.00 29.78 -52.02
N VAL A 131 64.79 28.72 -52.82
CA VAL A 131 65.72 28.30 -53.88
C VAL A 131 65.80 29.33 -55.02
N GLU A 132 64.69 29.93 -55.41
CA GLU A 132 64.67 31.01 -56.41
C GLU A 132 65.39 32.28 -55.91
N ARG A 133 65.23 32.64 -54.63
CA ARG A 133 65.81 33.85 -54.04
C ARG A 133 67.27 33.68 -53.58
N LEU A 134 67.69 32.49 -53.13
CA LEU A 134 69.11 32.18 -52.86
C LEU A 134 69.97 32.22 -54.13
N ARG A 135 69.36 32.02 -55.31
CA ARG A 135 70.05 32.20 -56.60
C ARG A 135 70.52 33.65 -56.81
N MET A 136 69.94 34.63 -56.11
CA MET A 136 70.40 36.02 -56.05
C MET A 136 71.22 36.26 -54.77
N LYS A 137 72.55 36.16 -54.87
CA LYS A 137 73.53 36.02 -53.76
C LYS A 137 73.61 37.10 -52.66
N PHE A 138 72.72 38.10 -52.58
CA PHE A 138 73.01 39.32 -51.77
C PHE A 138 72.08 39.66 -50.59
N PHE A 139 71.19 38.79 -50.12
CA PHE A 139 70.22 39.21 -49.10
C PHE A 139 69.93 38.18 -48.01
N LYS A 140 70.94 37.76 -47.23
CA LYS A 140 70.72 36.84 -46.10
C LYS A 140 69.80 37.45 -45.02
N GLU A 141 70.07 38.67 -44.55
CA GLU A 141 69.26 39.33 -43.50
C GLU A 141 67.85 39.70 -43.98
N PHE A 142 67.70 40.14 -45.24
CA PHE A 142 66.39 40.46 -45.81
C PHE A 142 65.56 39.20 -46.10
N ILE A 143 66.21 38.07 -46.46
CA ILE A 143 65.56 36.77 -46.54
C ILE A 143 65.11 36.35 -45.13
N GLU A 144 65.97 36.41 -44.11
CA GLU A 144 65.61 35.99 -42.75
C GLU A 144 64.43 36.81 -42.17
N SER A 145 64.40 38.14 -42.29
CA SER A 145 63.28 38.93 -41.73
C SER A 145 61.97 38.72 -42.48
N THR A 146 62.00 38.77 -43.82
CA THR A 146 60.79 38.61 -44.64
C THR A 146 60.27 37.17 -44.58
N PHE A 147 61.17 36.20 -44.39
CA PHE A 147 60.84 34.79 -44.24
C PHE A 147 60.09 34.53 -42.93
N VAL A 148 60.60 35.03 -41.80
CA VAL A 148 59.92 34.89 -40.51
C VAL A 148 58.54 35.54 -40.58
N ASP A 149 58.42 36.73 -41.16
CA ASP A 149 57.13 37.42 -41.30
C ASP A 149 56.14 36.66 -42.21
N ILE A 150 56.59 36.06 -43.32
CA ILE A 150 55.72 35.26 -44.21
C ILE A 150 55.31 33.96 -43.54
N VAL A 151 56.23 33.26 -42.89
CA VAL A 151 55.95 32.01 -42.18
C VAL A 151 54.98 32.25 -41.04
N ASP A 152 55.21 33.26 -40.20
CA ASP A 152 54.36 33.54 -39.05
C ASP A 152 52.95 33.97 -39.49
N ASN A 153 52.82 34.78 -40.55
CA ASN A 153 51.52 35.19 -41.07
C ASN A 153 50.76 34.03 -41.76
N GLU A 154 51.42 33.22 -42.58
CA GLU A 154 50.76 32.07 -43.23
C GLU A 154 50.48 30.95 -42.23
N PHE A 155 51.34 30.73 -41.24
CA PHE A 155 51.10 29.77 -40.16
C PHE A 155 49.95 30.22 -39.26
N ALA A 156 49.90 31.50 -38.87
CA ALA A 156 48.77 32.04 -38.10
C ALA A 156 47.44 31.97 -38.89
N ALA A 157 47.48 32.20 -40.20
CA ALA A 157 46.30 32.06 -41.06
C ALA A 157 45.84 30.59 -41.17
N LEU A 158 46.78 29.64 -41.29
CA LEU A 158 46.50 28.21 -41.33
C LEU A 158 46.01 27.68 -39.97
N GLU A 159 46.61 28.11 -38.87
CA GLU A 159 46.19 27.77 -37.51
C GLU A 159 44.78 28.28 -37.25
N LYS A 160 44.49 29.53 -37.63
CA LYS A 160 43.15 30.08 -37.53
C LYS A 160 42.14 29.32 -38.39
N ASP A 161 42.46 29.00 -39.64
CA ASP A 161 41.57 28.22 -40.52
C ASP A 161 41.32 26.80 -40.00
N LEU A 162 42.34 26.17 -39.38
CA LEU A 162 42.20 24.87 -38.72
C LEU A 162 41.29 24.96 -37.50
N VAL A 163 41.55 25.92 -36.61
CA VAL A 163 40.78 26.10 -35.38
C VAL A 163 39.34 26.46 -35.72
N ASP A 164 39.10 27.40 -36.64
CA ASP A 164 37.75 27.81 -37.04
C ASP A 164 36.96 26.63 -37.65
N LYS A 165 37.57 25.83 -38.52
CA LYS A 165 36.92 24.64 -39.12
C LYS A 165 36.67 23.52 -38.12
N ILE A 166 37.62 23.24 -37.24
CA ILE A 166 37.43 22.26 -36.16
C ILE A 166 36.29 22.71 -35.26
N VAL A 167 36.29 23.99 -34.85
CA VAL A 167 35.25 24.54 -33.97
C VAL A 167 33.89 24.50 -34.67
N GLU A 168 33.79 24.90 -35.93
CA GLU A 168 32.54 24.90 -36.69
C GLU A 168 31.97 23.48 -36.87
N GLN A 169 32.79 22.53 -37.35
CA GLN A 169 32.36 21.15 -37.55
C GLN A 169 32.05 20.44 -36.23
N THR A 170 32.82 20.71 -35.18
CA THR A 170 32.57 20.16 -33.84
C THR A 170 31.28 20.75 -33.25
N GLN A 171 31.03 22.05 -33.40
CA GLN A 171 29.79 22.69 -32.97
C GLN A 171 28.56 22.16 -33.72
N GLU A 172 28.67 21.92 -35.02
CA GLU A 172 27.58 21.34 -35.81
C GLU A 172 27.24 19.93 -35.35
N ARG A 173 28.25 19.08 -35.11
CA ARG A 173 28.06 17.73 -34.53
C ARG A 173 27.46 17.77 -33.13
N PHE A 174 27.91 18.70 -32.27
CA PHE A 174 27.31 18.87 -30.95
C PHE A 174 25.86 19.36 -31.02
N LYS A 175 25.50 20.21 -31.99
CA LYS A 175 24.10 20.64 -32.21
C LYS A 175 23.22 19.48 -32.67
N GLU A 176 23.68 18.70 -33.65
CA GLU A 176 22.96 17.50 -34.12
C GLU A 176 22.75 16.49 -32.98
N PHE A 177 23.80 16.24 -32.19
CA PHE A 177 23.72 15.35 -31.04
C PHE A 177 22.80 15.89 -29.95
N ALA A 178 22.86 17.19 -29.62
CA ALA A 178 21.98 17.79 -28.63
C ALA A 178 20.50 17.68 -29.03
N LEU A 179 20.19 17.77 -30.33
CA LEU A 179 18.82 17.54 -30.84
C LEU A 179 18.41 16.07 -30.66
N ARG A 180 19.25 15.09 -31.02
CA ARG A 180 18.96 13.67 -30.81
C ARG A 180 18.79 13.30 -29.34
N VAL A 181 19.66 13.83 -28.47
CA VAL A 181 19.53 13.64 -27.02
C VAL A 181 18.21 14.21 -26.52
N ARG A 182 17.81 15.40 -27.00
CA ARG A 182 16.53 16.00 -26.60
C ARG A 182 15.33 15.18 -27.08
N GLU A 183 15.36 14.65 -28.29
CA GLU A 183 14.32 13.75 -28.81
C GLU A 183 14.25 12.45 -27.98
N SER A 184 15.39 11.81 -27.74
CA SER A 184 15.46 10.61 -26.91
C SER A 184 15.03 10.84 -25.45
N GLU A 185 15.27 12.03 -24.90
CA GLU A 185 14.81 12.41 -23.57
C GLU A 185 13.28 12.52 -23.52
N VAL A 186 12.68 13.14 -24.54
CA VAL A 186 11.22 13.23 -24.65
C VAL A 186 10.61 11.84 -24.76
N ASP A 187 11.21 10.95 -25.56
CA ASP A 187 10.77 9.57 -25.71
C ASP A 187 10.97 8.71 -24.45
N LEU A 188 12.02 8.96 -23.68
CA LEU A 188 12.21 8.32 -22.37
C LEU A 188 11.16 8.81 -21.38
N ARG A 189 10.90 10.13 -21.34
CA ARG A 189 9.88 10.71 -20.47
C ARG A 189 8.48 10.19 -20.81
N SER A 190 8.12 10.07 -22.08
CA SER A 190 6.83 9.50 -22.48
C SER A 190 6.70 8.03 -22.05
N THR A 191 7.74 7.23 -22.29
CA THR A 191 7.76 5.81 -21.88
C THR A 191 7.66 5.67 -20.35
N ILE A 192 8.35 6.52 -19.59
CA ILE A 192 8.26 6.52 -18.12
C ILE A 192 6.82 6.84 -17.66
N VAL A 193 6.15 7.80 -18.29
CA VAL A 193 4.76 8.14 -17.97
C VAL A 193 3.81 6.98 -18.27
N GLU A 194 3.96 6.35 -19.44
CA GLU A 194 3.19 5.16 -19.81
C GLU A 194 3.38 4.02 -18.80
N GLN A 195 4.63 3.76 -18.39
CA GLN A 195 4.91 2.76 -17.36
C GLN A 195 4.33 3.12 -16.00
N GLN A 196 4.35 4.39 -15.60
CA GLN A 196 3.69 4.83 -14.37
C GLN A 196 2.18 4.63 -14.42
N ASP A 197 1.55 4.83 -15.57
CA ASP A 197 0.11 4.62 -15.73
C ASP A 197 -0.27 3.15 -15.75
N ILE A 198 0.56 2.28 -16.36
CA ILE A 198 0.42 0.82 -16.25
C ILE A 198 0.52 0.40 -14.79
N VAL A 199 1.54 0.86 -14.05
CA VAL A 199 1.70 0.55 -12.62
C VAL A 199 0.51 1.05 -11.80
N ARG A 200 0.00 2.27 -12.07
CA ARG A 200 -1.22 2.78 -11.41
C ARG A 200 -2.43 1.89 -11.68
N SER A 201 -2.62 1.46 -12.93
CA SER A 201 -3.74 0.59 -13.30
C SER A 201 -3.64 -0.78 -12.64
N PHE A 202 -2.43 -1.33 -12.53
CA PHE A 202 -2.17 -2.59 -11.84
C PHE A 202 -2.40 -2.48 -10.34
N MET A 203 -1.94 -1.39 -9.70
CA MET A 203 -2.22 -1.12 -8.29
C MET A 203 -3.72 -0.99 -8.02
N LYS A 204 -4.45 -0.31 -8.91
CA LYS A 204 -5.91 -0.24 -8.81
C LYS A 204 -6.58 -1.61 -8.97
N SER A 205 -6.11 -2.43 -9.91
CA SER A 205 -6.59 -3.81 -10.08
C SER A 205 -6.33 -4.66 -8.84
N LEU A 206 -5.15 -4.52 -8.21
CA LEU A 206 -4.82 -5.18 -6.94
C LEU A 206 -5.70 -4.67 -5.78
N GLU A 207 -6.00 -3.38 -5.72
CA GLU A 207 -6.92 -2.82 -4.74
C GLU A 207 -8.35 -3.37 -4.93
N GLU A 208 -8.82 -3.48 -6.17
CA GLU A 208 -10.12 -4.09 -6.51
C GLU A 208 -10.14 -5.59 -6.15
N GLU A 209 -9.08 -6.33 -6.47
CA GLU A 209 -8.96 -7.76 -6.13
C GLU A 209 -8.91 -7.97 -4.60
N THR A 210 -8.12 -7.17 -3.88
CA THR A 210 -8.05 -7.25 -2.41
C THR A 210 -9.37 -6.85 -1.75
N ALA A 211 -10.11 -5.89 -2.32
CA ALA A 211 -11.45 -5.56 -1.87
C ALA A 211 -12.44 -6.71 -2.11
N ALA A 212 -12.38 -7.36 -3.28
CA ALA A 212 -13.20 -8.53 -3.60
C ALA A 212 -12.91 -9.70 -2.64
N GLN A 213 -11.63 -10.00 -2.39
CA GLN A 213 -11.22 -11.05 -1.44
C GLN A 213 -11.68 -10.75 -0.01
N ARG A 214 -11.65 -9.49 0.44
CA ARG A 214 -12.20 -9.10 1.75
C ARG A 214 -13.71 -9.33 1.85
N LEU A 215 -14.44 -9.06 0.77
CA LEU A 215 -15.88 -9.29 0.71
C LEU A 215 -16.19 -10.79 0.73
N GLU A 216 -15.47 -11.59 -0.07
CA GLU A 216 -15.61 -13.05 -0.05
C GLU A 216 -15.27 -13.64 1.33
N LEU A 217 -14.20 -13.18 1.98
CA LEU A 217 -13.87 -13.57 3.35
C LEU A 217 -14.98 -13.20 4.35
N ALA A 218 -15.57 -12.01 4.22
CA ALA A 218 -16.69 -11.61 5.06
C ALA A 218 -17.91 -12.52 4.84
N GLU A 219 -18.25 -12.86 3.60
CA GLU A 219 -19.32 -13.81 3.27
C GLU A 219 -19.02 -15.19 3.87
N LYS A 220 -17.81 -15.72 3.71
CA LYS A 220 -17.39 -16.98 4.32
C LYS A 220 -17.46 -16.95 5.84
N GLN A 221 -17.13 -15.83 6.47
CA GLN A 221 -17.27 -15.64 7.91
C GLN A 221 -18.76 -15.71 8.33
N THR A 222 -19.68 -15.15 7.54
CA THR A 222 -21.12 -15.25 7.81
C THR A 222 -21.65 -16.68 7.60
N GLU A 223 -21.17 -17.40 6.59
CA GLU A 223 -21.50 -18.82 6.39
C GLU A 223 -21.02 -19.67 7.57
N LEU A 224 -19.80 -19.42 8.07
CA LEU A 224 -19.24 -20.10 9.24
C LEU A 224 -20.05 -19.83 10.52
N THR A 225 -20.46 -18.59 10.77
CA THR A 225 -21.30 -18.29 11.96
C THR A 225 -22.67 -18.96 11.86
N LYS A 226 -23.26 -19.04 10.66
CA LYS A 226 -24.50 -19.80 10.44
C LYS A 226 -24.32 -21.30 10.69
N LEU A 227 -23.22 -21.88 10.22
CA LEU A 227 -22.88 -23.29 10.48
C LEU A 227 -22.66 -23.54 11.98
N ASP A 228 -21.96 -22.65 12.69
CA ASP A 228 -21.73 -22.77 14.14
C ASP A 228 -23.07 -22.80 14.92
N LEU A 229 -24.04 -21.97 14.52
CA LEU A 229 -25.38 -21.98 15.09
C LEU A 229 -26.13 -23.30 14.81
N GLU A 230 -25.99 -23.86 13.61
CA GLU A 230 -26.57 -25.17 13.29
C GLU A 230 -25.92 -26.30 14.10
N VAL A 231 -24.59 -26.28 14.25
CA VAL A 231 -23.85 -27.23 15.09
C VAL A 231 -24.29 -27.14 16.55
N ARG A 232 -24.44 -25.93 17.11
CA ARG A 232 -24.96 -25.75 18.47
C ARG A 232 -26.39 -26.29 18.62
N LYS A 233 -27.28 -26.03 17.65
CA LYS A 233 -28.64 -26.59 17.67
C LYS A 233 -28.64 -28.11 17.64
N LEU A 234 -27.79 -28.72 16.82
CA LEU A 234 -27.63 -30.18 16.76
C LEU A 234 -27.05 -30.73 18.06
N GLN A 235 -26.07 -30.06 18.67
CA GLN A 235 -25.53 -30.46 19.97
C GLN A 235 -26.60 -30.43 21.06
N ILE A 236 -27.42 -29.38 21.13
CA ILE A 236 -28.54 -29.30 22.10
C ILE A 236 -29.49 -30.49 21.89
N ARG A 237 -29.87 -30.77 20.64
CA ARG A 237 -30.73 -31.91 20.31
C ARG A 237 -30.10 -33.24 20.72
N VAL A 238 -28.81 -33.45 20.47
CA VAL A 238 -28.08 -34.65 20.90
C VAL A 238 -28.04 -34.78 22.43
N THR A 239 -27.90 -33.68 23.17
CA THR A 239 -27.94 -33.72 24.64
C THR A 239 -29.33 -34.03 25.17
N GLU A 240 -30.39 -33.51 24.54
CA GLU A 240 -31.79 -33.86 24.87
C GLU A 240 -32.09 -35.33 24.54
N ASP A 241 -31.65 -35.83 23.39
CA ASP A 241 -31.82 -37.23 23.01
C ASP A 241 -31.08 -38.14 23.99
N ARG A 242 -29.86 -37.76 24.41
CA ARG A 242 -29.10 -38.50 25.44
C ARG A 242 -29.80 -38.51 26.79
N SER A 243 -30.33 -37.39 27.26
CA SER A 243 -31.05 -37.36 28.54
C SER A 243 -32.31 -38.21 28.48
N SER A 244 -33.03 -38.19 27.35
CA SER A 244 -34.19 -39.05 27.13
C SER A 244 -33.82 -40.55 27.12
N ALA A 245 -32.69 -40.92 26.52
CA ALA A 245 -32.18 -42.28 26.52
C ALA A 245 -31.83 -42.75 27.95
N VAL A 246 -31.18 -41.90 28.74
CA VAL A 246 -30.87 -42.20 30.16
C VAL A 246 -32.15 -42.43 30.96
N THR A 247 -33.18 -41.60 30.78
CA THR A 247 -34.47 -41.83 31.47
C THR A 247 -35.12 -43.14 31.03
N LYS A 248 -34.99 -43.52 29.76
CA LYS A 248 -35.51 -44.80 29.25
C LYS A 248 -34.80 -45.99 29.88
N ASP A 249 -33.48 -45.95 29.98
CA ASP A 249 -32.68 -47.01 30.63
C ASP A 249 -33.04 -47.13 32.13
N GLU A 250 -33.30 -46.02 32.81
CA GLU A 250 -33.78 -46.03 34.19
C GLU A 250 -35.17 -46.67 34.33
N TYR A 251 -36.09 -46.36 33.42
CA TYR A 251 -37.40 -47.03 33.38
C TYR A 251 -37.27 -48.51 33.08
N GLU A 252 -36.42 -48.93 32.15
CA GLU A 252 -36.17 -50.34 31.83
C GLU A 252 -35.58 -51.09 33.03
N ARG A 253 -34.63 -50.50 33.77
CA ARG A 253 -34.11 -51.08 35.02
C ARG A 253 -35.20 -51.23 36.08
N ARG A 254 -36.06 -50.23 36.23
CA ARG A 254 -37.15 -50.27 37.22
C ARG A 254 -38.22 -51.30 36.86
N VAL A 255 -38.49 -51.49 35.57
CA VAL A 255 -39.35 -52.57 35.08
C VAL A 255 -38.72 -53.93 35.38
N ALA A 256 -37.44 -54.13 35.08
CA ALA A 256 -36.76 -55.39 35.36
C ALA A 256 -36.73 -55.72 36.87
N ASP A 257 -36.51 -54.73 37.73
CA ASP A 257 -36.56 -54.92 39.19
C ASP A 257 -37.97 -55.28 39.68
N LEU A 258 -39.00 -54.60 39.16
CA LEU A 258 -40.40 -54.94 39.44
C LEU A 258 -40.76 -56.34 38.94
N GLU A 259 -40.28 -56.76 37.76
CA GLU A 259 -40.48 -58.11 37.23
C GLU A 259 -39.83 -59.17 38.14
N ALA A 260 -38.61 -58.90 38.64
CA ALA A 260 -37.93 -59.76 39.60
C ALA A 260 -38.70 -59.86 40.92
N GLN A 261 -39.20 -58.74 41.45
CA GLN A 261 -40.04 -58.72 42.65
C GLN A 261 -41.34 -59.51 42.45
N VAL A 262 -42.01 -59.35 41.30
CA VAL A 262 -43.22 -60.10 40.95
C VAL A 262 -42.92 -61.60 40.86
N SER A 263 -41.77 -61.99 40.30
CA SER A 263 -41.34 -63.40 40.27
C SER A 263 -41.13 -63.94 41.68
N ALA A 264 -40.42 -63.21 42.55
CA ALA A 264 -40.19 -63.62 43.93
C ALA A 264 -41.50 -63.76 44.73
N PHE A 265 -42.45 -62.84 44.53
CA PHE A 265 -43.78 -62.96 45.16
C PHE A 265 -44.58 -64.15 44.62
N ARG A 266 -44.46 -64.50 43.34
CA ARG A 266 -45.08 -65.72 42.80
C ARG A 266 -44.49 -66.98 43.44
N ASP A 267 -43.17 -67.04 43.60
CA ASP A 267 -42.50 -68.16 44.25
C ASP A 267 -42.91 -68.27 45.73
N ASP A 268 -43.00 -67.15 46.44
CA ASP A 268 -43.46 -67.12 47.84
C ASP A 268 -44.93 -67.58 47.98
N VAL A 269 -45.80 -67.22 47.02
CA VAL A 269 -47.17 -67.73 46.97
C VAL A 269 -47.20 -69.24 46.76
N LEU A 270 -46.39 -69.78 45.83
CA LEU A 270 -46.30 -71.23 45.61
C LEU A 270 -45.81 -71.99 46.85
N ILE A 271 -44.82 -71.44 47.56
CA ILE A 271 -44.34 -72.02 48.82
C ILE A 271 -45.44 -72.00 49.87
N LYS A 272 -46.16 -70.87 50.01
CA LYS A 272 -47.27 -70.75 50.96
C LYS A 272 -48.41 -71.70 50.64
N ASP A 273 -48.78 -71.85 49.37
CA ASP A 273 -49.80 -72.81 48.93
C ASP A 273 -49.38 -74.24 49.27
N ALA A 274 -48.12 -74.62 49.00
CA ALA A 274 -47.60 -75.93 49.39
C ALA A 274 -47.60 -76.14 50.92
N MET A 275 -47.32 -75.10 51.71
CA MET A 275 -47.41 -75.15 53.17
C MET A 275 -48.86 -75.29 53.66
N VAL A 276 -49.81 -74.64 52.99
CA VAL A 276 -51.24 -74.77 53.30
C VAL A 276 -51.74 -76.18 52.97
N ASP A 277 -51.33 -76.74 51.84
CA ASP A 277 -51.66 -78.12 51.46
C ASP A 277 -51.06 -79.13 52.46
N ALA A 278 -49.82 -78.94 52.88
CA ALA A 278 -49.20 -79.77 53.91
C ALA A 278 -49.96 -79.66 55.24
N ARG A 279 -50.24 -78.44 55.71
CA ARG A 279 -50.99 -78.22 56.96
C ARG A 279 -52.42 -78.76 56.92
N THR A 280 -53.08 -78.68 55.77
CA THR A 280 -54.43 -79.24 55.62
C THR A 280 -54.40 -80.77 55.64
N LYS A 281 -53.37 -81.39 55.05
CA LYS A 281 -53.13 -82.84 55.17
C LYS A 281 -52.83 -83.25 56.61
N ASP A 282 -51.92 -82.55 57.29
CA ASP A 282 -51.58 -82.80 58.69
C ASP A 282 -52.82 -82.63 59.60
N ALA A 283 -53.65 -81.61 59.34
CA ALA A 283 -54.89 -81.40 60.08
C ALA A 283 -55.93 -82.50 59.83
N GLN A 284 -55.89 -83.14 58.65
CA GLN A 284 -56.77 -84.25 58.33
C GLN A 284 -56.28 -85.55 58.98
N GLU A 285 -54.98 -85.84 58.93
CA GLU A 285 -54.35 -86.95 59.65
C GLU A 285 -54.57 -86.82 61.16
N ALA A 286 -54.38 -85.62 61.73
CA ALA A 286 -54.64 -85.37 63.14
C ALA A 286 -56.13 -85.51 63.51
N ARG A 287 -57.06 -85.28 62.57
CA ARG A 287 -58.49 -85.55 62.78
C ARG A 287 -58.78 -87.05 62.79
N GLU A 288 -58.19 -87.80 61.86
CA GLU A 288 -58.30 -89.26 61.81
C GLU A 288 -57.70 -89.89 63.08
N GLU A 289 -56.51 -89.45 63.49
CA GLU A 289 -55.89 -89.85 64.76
C GLU A 289 -56.75 -89.45 65.96
N ALA A 290 -57.37 -88.26 65.96
CA ALA A 290 -58.25 -87.83 67.04
C ALA A 290 -59.52 -88.69 67.10
N ASP A 291 -60.07 -89.12 65.97
CA ASP A 291 -61.23 -90.03 65.92
C ASP A 291 -60.84 -91.44 66.38
N ASP A 292 -59.67 -91.95 65.99
CA ASP A 292 -59.12 -93.22 66.48
C ASP A 292 -58.82 -93.17 67.98
N LEU A 293 -58.20 -92.10 68.46
CA LEU A 293 -57.97 -91.87 69.89
C LEU A 293 -59.29 -91.71 70.64
N LYS A 294 -60.35 -91.16 70.03
CA LYS A 294 -61.67 -91.07 70.66
C LYS A 294 -62.33 -92.45 70.80
N ILE A 295 -62.11 -93.35 69.84
CA ILE A 295 -62.50 -94.76 69.93
C ILE A 295 -61.69 -95.45 71.05
N GLN A 296 -60.37 -95.27 71.05
CA GLN A 296 -59.50 -95.80 72.11
C GLN A 296 -59.82 -95.24 73.49
N ILE A 297 -60.20 -93.96 73.61
CA ILE A 297 -60.66 -93.35 74.87
C ILE A 297 -62.00 -93.95 75.30
N GLY A 298 -62.88 -94.36 74.38
CA GLY A 298 -64.08 -95.13 74.71
C GLY A 298 -63.75 -96.49 75.33
N GLU A 299 -62.77 -97.19 74.76
CA GLU A 299 -62.28 -98.48 75.26
C GLU A 299 -61.50 -98.32 76.58
N LEU A 300 -60.62 -97.32 76.66
CA LEU A 300 -59.83 -96.99 77.85
C LEU A 300 -60.69 -96.42 78.97
N ASN A 301 -61.75 -95.65 78.72
CA ASN A 301 -62.67 -95.24 79.79
C ASN A 301 -63.40 -96.43 80.39
N SER A 302 -63.70 -97.45 79.58
CA SER A 302 -64.23 -98.73 80.07
C SER A 302 -63.20 -99.49 80.94
N GLN A 303 -61.90 -99.37 80.61
CA GLN A 303 -60.80 -99.91 81.43
C GLN A 303 -60.47 -99.03 82.66
N ILE A 304 -60.65 -97.71 82.57
CA ILE A 304 -60.42 -96.74 83.65
C ILE A 304 -61.55 -96.81 84.68
N GLU A 305 -62.79 -97.14 84.32
CA GLU A 305 -63.81 -97.49 85.32
C GLU A 305 -63.42 -98.74 86.14
N ALA A 306 -62.71 -99.70 85.54
CA ALA A 306 -62.16 -100.85 86.26
C ALA A 306 -60.92 -100.47 87.09
N MET A 307 -60.01 -99.65 86.55
CA MET A 307 -58.76 -99.26 87.23
C MET A 307 -58.89 -98.08 88.21
N ARG A 308 -59.97 -97.27 88.14
CA ARG A 308 -60.32 -96.26 89.16
C ARG A 308 -60.70 -96.88 90.51
N SER A 309 -61.05 -98.17 90.52
CA SER A 309 -61.19 -98.95 91.76
C SER A 309 -59.84 -99.29 92.42
N GLU A 310 -58.73 -99.26 91.66
CA GLU A 310 -57.41 -99.71 92.15
C GLU A 310 -56.40 -98.56 92.33
N ALA A 311 -56.55 -97.44 91.62
CA ALA A 311 -55.59 -96.33 91.66
C ALA A 311 -55.90 -95.23 92.70
N ALA A 312 -56.50 -95.59 93.85
CA ALA A 312 -56.71 -94.70 95.00
C ALA A 312 -55.53 -94.70 96.01
N MET A 313 -54.36 -95.24 95.62
CA MET A 313 -53.17 -95.32 96.48
C MET A 313 -51.93 -94.81 95.72
N ALA A 314 -51.30 -93.78 96.29
CA ALA A 314 -49.95 -93.22 96.01
C ALA A 314 -49.86 -91.90 95.17
N LYS A 315 -49.13 -90.95 95.75
CA LYS A 315 -48.94 -89.51 95.39
C LYS A 315 -47.46 -89.26 94.94
N PRO A 316 -46.97 -88.01 94.75
CA PRO A 316 -46.50 -87.38 93.50
C PRO A 316 -44.96 -87.18 93.39
N ARG A 317 -44.45 -86.63 92.26
CA ARG A 317 -43.21 -85.80 92.22
C ARG A 317 -42.88 -85.25 90.81
N SER A 318 -42.64 -83.94 90.67
CA SER A 318 -41.46 -83.40 89.94
C SER A 318 -41.36 -81.87 90.03
N GLU A 319 -40.53 -81.37 90.94
CA GLU A 319 -40.14 -79.94 91.06
C GLU A 319 -38.88 -79.58 90.24
N LYS A 320 -38.42 -80.47 89.33
CA LYS A 320 -37.20 -80.23 88.53
C LYS A 320 -37.42 -79.48 87.22
N THR A 321 -38.64 -79.45 86.69
CA THR A 321 -38.99 -78.81 85.42
C THR A 321 -39.17 -77.30 85.54
N GLU A 322 -39.53 -76.78 86.71
CA GLU A 322 -39.77 -75.33 86.95
C GLU A 322 -38.47 -74.51 86.94
N ALA A 323 -37.36 -75.07 87.40
CA ALA A 323 -36.07 -74.39 87.45
C ALA A 323 -35.40 -74.26 86.06
N GLU A 324 -35.65 -75.19 85.13
CA GLU A 324 -35.15 -75.09 83.75
C GLU A 324 -36.00 -74.14 82.90
N ILE A 325 -37.32 -74.12 83.12
CA ILE A 325 -38.23 -73.17 82.46
C ILE A 325 -37.87 -71.72 82.84
N THR A 326 -37.66 -71.45 84.13
CA THR A 326 -37.30 -70.09 84.61
C THR A 326 -35.95 -69.61 84.08
N ALA A 327 -34.97 -70.50 83.88
CA ALA A 327 -33.67 -70.15 83.29
C ALA A 327 -33.78 -69.83 81.77
N LEU A 328 -34.65 -70.54 81.05
CA LEU A 328 -34.90 -70.29 79.63
C LEU A 328 -35.69 -68.99 79.42
N GLU A 329 -36.68 -68.70 80.26
CA GLU A 329 -37.44 -67.44 80.25
C GLU A 329 -36.52 -66.22 80.45
N ALA A 330 -35.56 -66.30 81.38
CA ALA A 330 -34.60 -65.23 81.61
C ALA A 330 -33.70 -64.96 80.39
N LYS A 331 -33.31 -66.02 79.66
CA LYS A 331 -32.49 -65.88 78.44
C LYS A 331 -33.30 -65.31 77.26
N ILE A 332 -34.56 -65.69 77.14
CA ILE A 332 -35.49 -65.13 76.15
C ILE A 332 -35.67 -63.63 76.41
N SER A 333 -35.91 -63.23 77.66
CA SER A 333 -36.08 -61.82 78.03
C SER A 333 -34.86 -60.94 77.71
N LEU A 334 -33.64 -61.46 77.91
CA LEU A 334 -32.40 -60.75 77.54
C LEU A 334 -32.25 -60.59 76.01
N LEU A 335 -32.62 -61.63 75.26
CA LEU A 335 -32.60 -61.60 73.78
C LEU A 335 -33.64 -60.63 73.22
N GLU A 336 -34.84 -60.57 73.81
CA GLU A 336 -35.87 -59.61 73.43
C GLU A 336 -35.41 -58.17 73.70
N SER A 337 -34.79 -57.92 74.86
CA SER A 337 -34.25 -56.58 75.19
C SER A 337 -33.13 -56.15 74.23
N THR A 338 -32.24 -57.06 73.84
CA THR A 338 -31.18 -56.74 72.87
C THR A 338 -31.71 -56.54 71.46
N LEU A 339 -32.75 -57.26 71.07
CA LEU A 339 -33.42 -57.10 69.77
C LEU A 339 -34.16 -55.75 69.71
N GLU A 340 -34.83 -55.35 70.79
CA GLU A 340 -35.50 -54.06 70.88
C GLU A 340 -34.50 -52.89 70.81
N ASN A 341 -33.39 -52.95 71.52
CA ASN A 341 -32.33 -51.94 71.41
C ASN A 341 -31.79 -51.82 69.98
N LYS A 342 -31.57 -52.95 69.30
CA LYS A 342 -31.12 -52.93 67.90
C LYS A 342 -32.16 -52.32 66.95
N ARG A 343 -33.45 -52.55 67.16
CA ARG A 343 -34.52 -51.88 66.40
C ARG A 343 -34.50 -50.37 66.61
N THR A 344 -34.33 -49.92 67.85
CA THR A 344 -34.25 -48.48 68.14
C THR A 344 -33.02 -47.82 67.49
N ASP A 345 -31.89 -48.51 67.44
CA ASP A 345 -30.69 -48.04 66.73
C ASP A 345 -30.92 -47.99 65.21
N GLU A 346 -31.59 -49.00 64.64
CA GLU A 346 -31.95 -49.05 63.22
C GLU A 346 -32.91 -47.92 62.82
N ASP A 347 -33.93 -47.63 63.63
CA ASP A 347 -34.85 -46.50 63.41
C ASP A 347 -34.14 -45.14 63.47
N SER A 348 -33.19 -45.00 64.40
CA SER A 348 -32.34 -43.80 64.54
C SER A 348 -31.47 -43.60 63.29
N HIS A 349 -30.78 -44.64 62.84
CA HIS A 349 -29.96 -44.59 61.64
C HIS A 349 -30.80 -44.32 60.38
N THR A 350 -31.98 -44.94 60.26
CA THR A 350 -32.90 -44.70 59.14
C THR A 350 -33.37 -43.25 59.10
N SER A 351 -33.61 -42.64 60.27
CA SER A 351 -33.99 -41.24 60.38
C SER A 351 -32.84 -40.29 60.01
N GLN A 352 -31.61 -40.62 60.40
CA GLN A 352 -30.41 -39.86 60.01
C GLN A 352 -30.15 -39.95 58.50
N ILE A 353 -30.33 -41.12 57.88
CA ILE A 353 -30.19 -41.31 56.44
C ILE A 353 -31.19 -40.42 55.70
N LYS A 354 -32.47 -40.43 56.09
CA LYS A 354 -33.50 -39.55 55.48
C LYS A 354 -33.17 -38.06 55.61
N GLN A 355 -32.63 -37.63 56.76
CA GLN A 355 -32.19 -36.25 56.93
C GLN A 355 -30.99 -35.90 56.04
N LEU A 356 -30.03 -36.81 55.89
CA LEU A 356 -28.89 -36.62 55.01
C LEU A 356 -29.31 -36.59 53.54
N GLU A 357 -30.24 -37.45 53.12
CA GLU A 357 -30.81 -37.44 51.77
C GLU A 357 -31.50 -36.11 51.44
N LEU A 358 -32.27 -35.56 52.38
CA LEU A 358 -32.90 -34.24 52.19
C LEU A 358 -31.85 -33.14 52.06
N LYS A 359 -30.84 -33.12 52.92
CA LYS A 359 -29.73 -32.15 52.83
C LYS A 359 -28.97 -32.26 51.52
N VAL A 360 -28.70 -33.48 51.04
CA VAL A 360 -28.05 -33.68 49.73
C VAL A 360 -28.92 -33.09 48.63
N ARG A 361 -30.23 -33.36 48.63
CA ARG A 361 -31.16 -32.79 47.66
C ARG A 361 -31.19 -31.26 47.68
N ASP A 362 -31.24 -30.67 48.88
CA ASP A 362 -31.23 -29.20 49.03
C ASP A 362 -29.91 -28.60 48.48
N THR A 363 -28.77 -29.23 48.79
CA THR A 363 -27.47 -28.78 48.25
C THR A 363 -27.35 -28.95 46.73
N GLU A 364 -27.99 -29.97 46.15
CA GLU A 364 -28.04 -30.14 44.69
C GLU A 364 -28.85 -29.02 44.03
N TYR A 365 -29.99 -28.63 44.62
CA TYR A 365 -30.77 -27.48 44.13
C TYR A 365 -30.00 -26.17 44.25
N GLU A 366 -29.32 -25.92 45.37
CA GLU A 366 -28.46 -24.75 45.55
C GLU A 366 -27.32 -24.72 44.53
N LYS A 367 -26.69 -25.87 44.27
CA LYS A 367 -25.64 -26.00 43.24
C LYS A 367 -26.19 -25.64 41.86
N ILE A 368 -27.33 -26.18 41.45
CA ILE A 368 -27.93 -25.88 40.13
C ILE A 368 -28.29 -24.40 40.02
N ALA A 369 -28.84 -23.79 41.08
CA ALA A 369 -29.15 -22.38 41.10
C ALA A 369 -27.89 -21.51 40.96
N ALA A 370 -26.80 -21.86 41.67
CA ALA A 370 -25.52 -21.17 41.56
C ALA A 370 -24.87 -21.34 40.17
N GLU A 371 -24.95 -22.52 39.57
CA GLU A 371 -24.47 -22.77 38.21
C GLU A 371 -25.25 -21.94 37.17
N LYS A 372 -26.56 -21.80 37.35
CA LYS A 372 -27.40 -20.96 36.49
C LYS A 372 -27.01 -19.47 36.62
N GLU A 373 -26.85 -18.95 37.84
CA GLU A 373 -26.42 -17.57 38.06
C GLU A 373 -25.02 -17.31 37.48
N ALA A 374 -24.09 -18.26 37.62
CA ALA A 374 -22.76 -18.19 37.04
C ALA A 374 -22.80 -18.15 35.50
N ALA A 375 -23.68 -18.94 34.88
CA ALA A 375 -23.89 -18.93 33.43
C ALA A 375 -24.47 -17.60 32.93
N GLU A 376 -25.43 -17.01 33.66
CA GLU A 376 -25.99 -15.69 33.35
C GLU A 376 -24.93 -14.59 33.45
N ARG A 377 -24.14 -14.58 34.54
CA ARG A 377 -22.99 -13.66 34.73
C ARG A 377 -21.95 -13.79 33.62
N LEU A 378 -21.66 -15.01 33.15
CA LEU A 378 -20.77 -15.25 32.02
C LEU A 378 -21.32 -14.68 30.71
N GLY A 379 -22.63 -14.81 30.49
CA GLY A 379 -23.31 -14.19 29.34
C GLY A 379 -23.24 -12.67 29.37
N GLU A 380 -23.45 -12.06 30.54
CA GLU A 380 -23.29 -10.61 30.72
C GLU A 380 -21.86 -10.15 30.46
N LEU A 381 -20.86 -10.90 30.95
CA LEU A 381 -19.44 -10.60 30.69
C LEU A 381 -19.09 -10.67 29.21
N ALA A 382 -19.60 -11.66 28.48
CA ALA A 382 -19.43 -11.74 27.03
C ALA A 382 -20.06 -10.53 26.32
N GLY A 383 -21.29 -10.15 26.69
CA GLY A 383 -21.95 -8.96 26.13
C GLY A 383 -21.23 -7.64 26.46
N LEU A 384 -20.61 -7.53 27.64
CA LEU A 384 -19.74 -6.40 27.98
C LEU A 384 -18.46 -6.39 27.15
N GLN A 385 -17.87 -7.55 26.88
CA GLN A 385 -16.69 -7.69 26.04
C GLN A 385 -16.97 -7.26 24.59
N ASP A 386 -18.14 -7.61 24.04
CA ASP A 386 -18.59 -7.15 22.72
C ASP A 386 -18.75 -5.62 22.68
N ARG A 387 -19.38 -5.03 23.72
CA ARG A 387 -19.51 -3.57 23.85
C ARG A 387 -18.15 -2.87 23.94
N ILE A 388 -17.17 -3.45 24.64
CA ILE A 388 -15.81 -2.91 24.71
C ILE A 388 -15.14 -2.94 23.33
N ALA A 389 -15.34 -4.01 22.55
CA ALA A 389 -14.83 -4.09 21.18
C ALA A 389 -15.47 -3.02 20.27
N GLU A 390 -16.77 -2.78 20.41
CA GLU A 390 -17.47 -1.73 19.68
C GLU A 390 -16.95 -0.32 20.04
N ILE A 391 -16.75 -0.04 21.34
CA ILE A 391 -16.18 1.22 21.80
C ILE A 391 -14.78 1.44 21.23
N LYS A 392 -13.93 0.42 21.20
CA LYS A 392 -12.58 0.53 20.59
C LYS A 392 -12.63 0.89 19.12
N ASN A 393 -13.54 0.27 18.36
CA ASN A 393 -13.72 0.57 16.94
C ASN A 393 -14.25 2.01 16.74
N LEU A 394 -15.19 2.45 17.59
CA LEU A 394 -15.66 3.84 17.58
C LEU A 394 -14.54 4.84 17.92
N ASP A 395 -13.67 4.52 18.88
CA ASP A 395 -12.51 5.36 19.23
C ASP A 395 -11.51 5.46 18.07
N GLU A 396 -11.22 4.36 17.38
CA GLU A 396 -10.39 4.35 16.17
C GLU A 396 -11.00 5.23 15.08
N LYS A 397 -12.32 5.14 14.89
CA LYS A 397 -13.06 5.97 13.94
C LYS A 397 -13.00 7.45 14.32
N ILE A 398 -13.14 7.78 15.60
CA ILE A 398 -13.00 9.15 16.10
C ILE A 398 -11.58 9.68 15.82
N HIS A 399 -10.53 8.87 16.05
CA HIS A 399 -9.15 9.28 15.76
C HIS A 399 -8.93 9.53 14.27
N SER A 400 -9.49 8.68 13.39
CA SER A 400 -9.41 8.88 11.95
C SER A 400 -10.09 10.18 11.51
N LEU A 401 -11.32 10.43 12.00
CA LEU A 401 -12.08 11.64 11.71
C LEU A 401 -11.40 12.90 12.28
N GLN A 402 -10.78 12.82 13.46
CA GLN A 402 -10.01 13.93 14.02
C GLN A 402 -8.81 14.28 13.16
N LYS A 403 -8.12 13.27 12.61
CA LYS A 403 -7.00 13.48 11.69
C LYS A 403 -7.46 14.13 10.38
N GLU A 404 -8.56 13.66 9.80
CA GLU A 404 -9.18 14.26 8.61
C GLU A 404 -9.63 15.71 8.87
N LEU A 405 -10.23 15.98 10.02
CA LEU A 405 -10.63 17.33 10.42
C LEU A 405 -9.42 18.24 10.59
N GLN A 406 -8.30 17.73 11.12
CA GLN A 406 -7.07 18.51 11.24
C GLN A 406 -6.48 18.85 9.87
N VAL A 407 -6.46 17.90 8.92
CA VAL A 407 -5.98 18.13 7.55
C VAL A 407 -6.86 19.16 6.85
N THR A 408 -8.18 18.97 6.85
CA THR A 408 -9.12 19.92 6.24
C THR A 408 -9.04 21.31 6.87
N LYS A 409 -8.84 21.41 8.19
CA LYS A 409 -8.61 22.69 8.87
C LYS A 409 -7.30 23.38 8.45
N GLN A 410 -6.28 22.63 8.06
CA GLN A 410 -5.04 23.18 7.48
C GLN A 410 -5.20 23.58 6.01
N GLU A 411 -6.10 22.93 5.27
CA GLU A 411 -6.37 23.25 3.85
C GLU A 411 -7.24 24.52 3.68
N ILE A 412 -8.20 24.77 4.58
CA ILE A 412 -9.05 25.96 4.56
C ILE A 412 -8.28 27.29 4.40
N PRO A 413 -7.24 27.60 5.22
CA PRO A 413 -6.51 28.85 5.08
C PRO A 413 -5.74 28.95 3.76
N ILE A 414 -5.28 27.81 3.21
CA ILE A 414 -4.58 27.78 1.91
C ILE A 414 -5.58 28.13 0.80
N LEU A 415 -6.77 27.53 0.81
CA LEU A 415 -7.83 27.83 -0.16
C LEU A 415 -8.33 29.27 -0.02
N GLU A 416 -8.41 29.79 1.20
CA GLU A 416 -8.81 31.18 1.43
C GLU A 416 -7.76 32.18 0.93
N GLN A 417 -6.46 31.89 1.12
CA GLN A 417 -5.37 32.66 0.53
C GLN A 417 -5.39 32.59 -1.00
N GLN A 418 -5.62 31.40 -1.58
CA GLN A 418 -5.76 31.24 -3.03
C GLN A 418 -6.95 32.02 -3.58
N LYS A 419 -8.11 31.97 -2.91
CA LYS A 419 -9.30 32.74 -3.28
C LYS A 419 -9.01 34.25 -3.27
N GLN A 420 -8.39 34.76 -2.21
CA GLN A 420 -7.99 36.18 -2.14
C GLN A 420 -6.99 36.54 -3.23
N GLY A 421 -6.06 35.64 -3.56
CA GLY A 421 -5.14 35.80 -4.69
C GLY A 421 -5.87 35.90 -6.03
N PHE A 422 -6.82 35.01 -6.28
CA PHE A 422 -7.64 35.02 -7.49
C PHE A 422 -8.55 36.25 -7.57
N GLU A 423 -9.16 36.69 -6.46
CA GLU A 423 -9.96 37.91 -6.42
C GLU A 423 -9.10 39.15 -6.74
N LYS A 424 -7.90 39.26 -6.16
CA LYS A 424 -6.95 40.33 -6.48
C LYS A 424 -6.52 40.30 -7.95
N ALA A 425 -6.20 39.12 -8.48
CA ALA A 425 -5.84 38.96 -9.88
C ALA A 425 -6.99 39.32 -10.82
N THR A 426 -8.22 38.92 -10.48
CA THR A 426 -9.43 39.25 -11.26
C THR A 426 -9.68 40.74 -11.27
N HIS A 427 -9.57 41.43 -10.12
CA HIS A 427 -9.70 42.88 -10.06
C HIS A 427 -8.61 43.62 -10.84
N LEU A 428 -7.37 43.12 -10.84
CA LEU A 428 -6.31 43.65 -11.68
C LEU A 428 -6.62 43.48 -13.17
N MET A 429 -7.08 42.30 -13.57
CA MET A 429 -7.49 42.02 -14.95
C MET A 429 -8.69 42.86 -15.39
N GLU A 430 -9.69 43.07 -14.52
CA GLU A 430 -10.81 43.96 -14.79
C GLU A 430 -10.34 45.41 -14.97
N LYS A 431 -9.42 45.87 -14.12
CA LYS A 431 -8.84 47.21 -14.23
C LYS A 431 -8.02 47.36 -15.52
N GLU A 432 -7.20 46.37 -15.88
CA GLU A 432 -6.46 46.36 -17.13
C GLU A 432 -7.38 46.34 -18.35
N ARG A 433 -8.45 45.54 -18.30
CA ARG A 433 -9.48 45.51 -19.34
C ARG A 433 -10.15 46.86 -19.48
N ASP A 434 -10.53 47.50 -18.38
CA ASP A 434 -11.21 48.80 -18.40
C ASP A 434 -10.28 49.89 -18.93
N MET A 435 -8.99 49.88 -18.55
CA MET A 435 -7.97 50.76 -19.13
C MET A 435 -7.79 50.51 -20.63
N ALA A 436 -7.76 49.25 -21.07
CA ALA A 436 -7.65 48.90 -22.48
C ALA A 436 -8.91 49.31 -23.28
N LEU A 437 -10.10 49.19 -22.70
CA LEU A 437 -11.35 49.68 -23.29
C LEU A 437 -11.35 51.21 -23.41
N GLU A 438 -10.89 51.93 -22.38
CA GLU A 438 -10.72 53.38 -22.45
C GLU A 438 -9.72 53.79 -23.53
N GLN A 439 -8.57 53.12 -23.63
CA GLN A 439 -7.58 53.36 -24.67
C GLN A 439 -8.13 53.06 -26.07
N ARG A 440 -8.87 51.97 -26.22
CA ARG A 440 -9.54 51.61 -27.49
C ARG A 440 -10.57 52.67 -27.87
N ASN A 441 -11.40 53.12 -26.94
CA ASN A 441 -12.41 54.14 -27.19
C ASN A 441 -11.76 55.47 -27.60
N LEU A 442 -10.68 55.87 -26.94
CA LEU A 442 -9.92 57.07 -27.29
C LEU A 442 -9.24 56.95 -28.67
N SER A 443 -8.69 55.78 -28.98
CA SER A 443 -8.11 55.48 -30.30
C SER A 443 -9.16 55.48 -31.41
N ASN A 444 -10.34 54.91 -31.15
CA ASN A 444 -11.48 54.96 -32.07
C ASN A 444 -11.95 56.40 -32.29
N GLU A 445 -12.04 57.21 -31.23
CA GLU A 445 -12.41 58.61 -31.32
C GLU A 445 -11.38 59.43 -32.12
N ARG A 446 -10.08 59.19 -31.89
CA ARG A 446 -8.99 59.75 -32.72
C ARG A 446 -9.13 59.34 -34.19
N THR A 447 -9.38 58.06 -34.45
CA THR A 447 -9.52 57.54 -35.81
C THR A 447 -10.74 58.13 -36.52
N GLN A 448 -11.87 58.26 -35.84
CA GLN A 448 -13.06 58.92 -36.37
C GLN A 448 -12.81 60.40 -36.70
N ARG A 449 -12.08 61.11 -35.83
CA ARG A 449 -11.67 62.50 -36.09
C ARG A 449 -10.74 62.60 -37.31
N TYR A 450 -9.76 61.70 -37.43
CA TYR A 450 -8.90 61.66 -38.61
C TYR A 450 -9.68 61.35 -39.88
N ILE A 451 -10.67 60.43 -39.84
CA ILE A 451 -11.55 60.13 -40.97
C ILE A 451 -12.39 61.35 -41.37
N GLN A 452 -12.90 62.13 -40.42
CA GLN A 452 -13.67 63.35 -40.72
C GLN A 452 -12.83 64.45 -41.38
N VAL A 453 -11.52 64.47 -41.15
CA VAL A 453 -10.58 65.46 -41.68
C VAL A 453 -9.80 64.91 -42.88
N LEU A 454 -9.96 63.62 -43.20
CA LEU A 454 -9.37 62.95 -44.35
C LEU A 454 -9.99 63.51 -45.64
N GLY A 455 -9.14 64.15 -46.46
CA GLY A 455 -9.55 64.95 -47.63
C GLY A 455 -9.19 66.44 -47.52
N MET A 456 -8.76 66.90 -46.34
CA MET A 456 -8.22 68.24 -46.12
C MET A 456 -6.73 68.16 -45.75
N GLU A 457 -5.85 67.85 -46.71
CA GLU A 457 -4.44 67.48 -46.50
C GLU A 457 -3.65 68.42 -45.55
N ASN A 458 -3.90 69.73 -45.64
CA ASN A 458 -3.21 70.72 -44.80
C ASN A 458 -3.81 70.84 -43.39
N ASN A 459 -5.11 70.56 -43.23
CA ASN A 459 -5.80 70.56 -41.94
C ASN A 459 -5.51 69.28 -41.15
N THR A 460 -5.30 68.14 -41.82
CA THR A 460 -4.90 66.90 -41.15
C THR A 460 -3.56 67.04 -40.42
N LYS A 461 -2.59 67.75 -41.00
CA LYS A 461 -1.29 68.04 -40.37
C LYS A 461 -1.40 68.95 -39.14
N VAL A 462 -2.29 69.94 -39.19
CA VAL A 462 -2.62 70.80 -38.04
C VAL A 462 -3.22 69.96 -36.91
N LEU A 463 -4.16 69.07 -37.22
CA LEU A 463 -4.81 68.21 -36.24
C LEU A 463 -3.82 67.26 -35.56
N LEU A 464 -2.96 66.58 -36.33
CA LEU A 464 -1.93 65.68 -35.80
C LEU A 464 -1.01 66.37 -34.79
N LEU A 465 -0.51 67.56 -35.13
CA LEU A 465 0.37 68.33 -34.25
C LEU A 465 -0.34 68.81 -32.96
N VAL A 466 -1.63 69.13 -33.05
CA VAL A 466 -2.40 69.58 -31.87
C VAL A 466 -2.82 68.40 -30.98
N ASP A 467 -3.09 67.22 -31.55
CA ASP A 467 -3.44 66.01 -30.79
C ASP A 467 -2.23 65.37 -30.09
N GLU A 468 -1.01 65.52 -30.63
CA GLU A 468 0.23 65.07 -29.99
C GLU A 468 0.66 65.99 -28.83
N VAL A 469 0.58 67.31 -29.02
CA VAL A 469 1.05 68.30 -28.04
C VAL A 469 -0.05 68.73 -27.05
N GLY A 470 -1.31 68.46 -27.37
CA GLY A 470 -2.50 68.74 -26.54
C GLY A 470 -2.97 70.20 -26.61
N SER A 471 -2.04 71.16 -26.57
CA SER A 471 -2.31 72.57 -26.86
C SER A 471 -1.09 73.29 -27.43
N ILE A 472 -1.26 74.04 -28.51
CA ILE A 472 -0.18 74.75 -29.19
C ILE A 472 -0.62 76.18 -29.56
N THR A 473 0.31 77.13 -29.55
CA THR A 473 0.01 78.51 -30.00
C THR A 473 0.00 78.59 -31.53
N PHE A 474 -0.75 79.53 -32.12
CA PHE A 474 -0.78 79.69 -33.59
C PHE A 474 0.60 79.99 -34.20
N LYS A 475 1.45 80.71 -33.47
CA LYS A 475 2.82 81.03 -33.86
C LYS A 475 3.72 79.80 -33.92
N GLU A 476 3.58 78.88 -32.96
CA GLU A 476 4.30 77.60 -32.96
C GLU A 476 3.74 76.65 -34.02
N LEU A 477 2.41 76.62 -34.18
CA LEU A 477 1.74 75.83 -35.20
C LEU A 477 2.19 76.23 -36.62
N GLY A 478 2.24 77.53 -36.91
CA GLY A 478 2.71 78.05 -38.20
C GLY A 478 4.18 77.72 -38.46
N LYS A 479 5.04 77.82 -37.44
CA LYS A 479 6.45 77.43 -37.53
C LYS A 479 6.63 75.93 -37.81
N SER A 480 5.92 75.07 -37.08
CA SER A 480 6.02 73.61 -37.24
C SER A 480 5.48 73.12 -38.58
N LEU A 481 4.53 73.84 -39.18
CA LEU A 481 3.96 73.54 -40.49
C LEU A 481 4.67 74.25 -41.65
N GLY A 482 5.62 75.17 -41.36
CA GLY A 482 6.33 75.95 -42.37
C GLY A 482 5.44 76.96 -43.11
N VAL A 483 4.35 77.41 -42.50
CA VAL A 483 3.37 78.33 -43.13
C VAL A 483 3.16 79.61 -42.32
N PRO A 484 2.74 80.71 -42.96
CA PRO A 484 2.40 81.93 -42.26
C PRO A 484 1.31 81.72 -41.20
N GLU A 485 1.44 82.39 -40.06
CA GLU A 485 0.52 82.28 -38.92
C GLU A 485 -0.96 82.47 -39.30
N GLY A 486 -1.25 83.36 -40.26
CA GLY A 486 -2.60 83.57 -40.77
C GLY A 486 -3.21 82.37 -41.50
N GLN A 487 -2.40 81.57 -42.21
CA GLN A 487 -2.85 80.34 -42.86
C GLN A 487 -3.06 79.22 -41.83
N ALA A 488 -2.15 79.06 -40.87
CA ALA A 488 -2.31 78.10 -39.78
C ALA A 488 -3.55 78.40 -38.93
N THR A 489 -3.85 79.69 -38.69
CA THR A 489 -5.07 80.14 -38.00
C THR A 489 -6.34 79.82 -38.79
N ARG A 490 -6.31 79.96 -40.12
CA ARG A 490 -7.45 79.62 -40.98
C ARG A 490 -7.74 78.11 -40.94
N TRP A 491 -6.70 77.28 -41.06
CA TRP A 491 -6.82 75.82 -40.98
C TRP A 491 -7.33 75.36 -39.61
N ALA A 492 -6.84 75.95 -38.53
CA ALA A 492 -7.32 75.66 -37.18
C ALA A 492 -8.79 76.10 -36.96
N ARG A 493 -9.23 77.23 -37.53
CA ARG A 493 -10.64 77.66 -37.47
C ARG A 493 -11.56 76.76 -38.28
N ASP A 494 -11.09 76.25 -39.42
CA ASP A 494 -11.88 75.30 -40.19
C ASP A 494 -12.00 73.96 -39.46
N LEU A 495 -10.98 73.53 -38.70
CA LEU A 495 -11.05 72.38 -37.78
C LEU A 495 -11.93 72.63 -36.54
N GLU A 496 -12.02 73.87 -36.06
CA GLU A 496 -12.95 74.26 -35.00
C GLU A 496 -14.41 74.20 -35.47
N LYS A 497 -14.71 74.58 -36.72
CA LYS A 497 -16.07 74.45 -37.30
C LYS A 497 -16.54 73.01 -37.44
N VAL A 498 -15.61 72.09 -37.71
CA VAL A 498 -15.89 70.63 -37.74
C VAL A 498 -15.98 70.06 -36.31
N GLY A 499 -15.70 70.87 -35.29
CA GLY A 499 -15.84 70.52 -33.87
C GLY A 499 -14.66 69.72 -33.31
N VAL A 500 -13.56 69.60 -34.06
CA VAL A 500 -12.42 68.74 -33.69
C VAL A 500 -11.44 69.47 -32.76
N LEU A 501 -11.27 70.78 -32.94
CA LEU A 501 -10.40 71.63 -32.12
C LEU A 501 -11.18 72.74 -31.43
N LYS A 502 -10.65 73.23 -30.30
CA LYS A 502 -11.22 74.38 -29.58
C LYS A 502 -10.19 75.49 -29.47
N ILE A 503 -10.52 76.65 -30.03
CA ILE A 503 -9.66 77.82 -29.99
C ILE A 503 -9.99 78.64 -28.74
N LYS A 504 -8.96 78.95 -27.94
CA LYS A 504 -9.07 79.83 -26.77
C LYS A 504 -7.98 80.89 -26.86
N GLY A 505 -8.35 82.08 -27.35
CA GLY A 505 -7.39 83.17 -27.60
C GLY A 505 -6.37 82.75 -28.67
N ASP A 506 -5.08 82.89 -28.38
CA ASP A 506 -3.98 82.57 -29.31
C ASP A 506 -3.53 81.09 -29.27
N LYS A 507 -4.29 80.23 -28.57
CA LYS A 507 -4.00 78.80 -28.42
C LYS A 507 -5.10 77.94 -29.02
N VAL A 508 -4.67 76.88 -29.69
CA VAL A 508 -5.54 75.79 -30.16
C VAL A 508 -5.35 74.62 -29.23
N SER A 509 -6.46 74.11 -28.68
CA SER A 509 -6.47 72.92 -27.82
C SER A 509 -7.28 71.81 -28.47
N SER A 510 -6.80 70.58 -28.33
CA SER A 510 -7.58 69.42 -28.74
C SER A 510 -8.82 69.28 -27.85
N THR A 511 -9.93 68.85 -28.44
CA THR A 511 -11.15 68.52 -27.69
C THR A 511 -11.13 67.09 -27.15
N LEU A 512 -10.07 66.31 -27.40
CA LEU A 512 -9.91 64.97 -26.83
C LEU A 512 -9.78 65.05 -25.30
N LYS A 513 -10.46 64.14 -24.59
CA LYS A 513 -10.29 64.01 -23.14
C LYS A 513 -8.86 63.54 -22.86
N GLN A 514 -8.12 64.28 -22.05
CA GLN A 514 -6.82 63.83 -21.54
C GLN A 514 -7.04 62.67 -20.56
N ILE A 515 -6.35 61.54 -20.79
CA ILE A 515 -6.34 60.41 -19.86
C ILE A 515 -5.56 60.84 -18.62
N LYS A 516 -6.27 61.12 -17.53
CA LYS A 516 -5.64 61.20 -16.21
C LYS A 516 -5.59 59.78 -15.65
N VAL A 517 -4.50 59.07 -15.90
CA VAL A 517 -4.22 57.82 -15.21
C VAL A 517 -4.03 58.16 -13.73
N LYS A 518 -5.04 57.88 -12.90
CA LYS A 518 -4.84 57.86 -11.45
C LYS A 518 -4.09 56.56 -11.14
N GLU A 519 -2.77 56.60 -11.21
CA GLU A 519 -1.95 55.62 -10.54
C GLU A 519 -2.12 55.79 -9.03
N GLY A 520 -2.40 54.70 -8.33
CA GLY A 520 -2.43 54.69 -6.87
C GLY A 520 -3.83 54.47 -6.29
N GLU A 521 -4.13 53.21 -6.00
CA GLU A 521 -4.32 52.68 -4.65
C GLU A 521 -5.06 51.34 -4.78
N VAL A 522 -4.30 50.25 -4.69
CA VAL A 522 -4.85 48.96 -4.30
C VAL A 522 -4.14 48.65 -2.98
N LYS A 523 -4.88 48.74 -1.86
CA LYS A 523 -4.45 48.13 -0.60
C LYS A 523 -4.79 46.65 -0.62
#